data_AF-E6XK31-F1
#
_entry.id   AF-E6XK31-F1
#
_cell.length_a   1.000
_cell.length_b   1.000
_cell.length_c   1.000
_cell.angle_alpha   90.00
_cell.angle_beta   90.00
_cell.angle_gamma   90.00
#
_symmetry.space_group_name_H-M   'P 1'
#
loop_
_entity.id
_entity.type
_entity.pdbx_description
1 polymer ?
#
loop_
_entity_poly.entity_id
_entity_poly.type
_entity_poly.pdbx_seq_one_letter_code
_entity_poly.pdbx_strand_id
1 'polypeptide(L)'
;MTATYIFRFRDLGKKDGFTVEQHNLIAESHGYVWWGWWAKAGERFPKHELEVAVEGSGVQIFLFDSGQFKFYQTNLTKVYASASGNIKVPAPESGMKTPDYYKTDELLGWLKISTIIEIPFEQVLKEYSYIPLDDMYPSGSKDLDEQLFDKIVFSFLELQKQDRTIWKVRKKESRDFQHESLATHYTPYNFIKKHSQRESNFIVWVSDIHFDNGNGKHNFPFEDSTQHKCLSTRVSELIDHYASGSKCAGLAISGDITWQSQKEGFNHASKFIKDIISSQSLTPDDLIICPGNHDVGLVTREEYYNNLQTTPSEQDWNTLATEYHETSKKNYVDFYKDIFLRDPESNLAQGRKFLLGGHKIVEFAAMNSCILQQVKNQFQGIGFIGESQLEQAANGMGWIKGGQLIPKKNGVTRIVMLHHHLTPVNEVEDALLDARYSVTLDAERLMRWIVTHKVDYVLHGHMHRCNSITITRTLDPLKKISEQNPEHTFKIISLGSSGVCNSELPNTDNANYVCIIDFSYDAPIFNFHKLNKQSAPERTPSYELVG
;
A
#
# COMPACT_ATOMS: atom_id res chain seq x y z
N MET A 1 -4.50 4.00 26.38
CA MET A 1 -5.21 4.86 25.41
C MET A 1 -6.69 4.80 25.75
N THR A 2 -7.38 5.93 25.77
CA THR A 2 -8.79 5.98 26.17
C THR A 2 -9.66 5.57 24.98
N ALA A 3 -10.36 4.44 25.11
CA ALA A 3 -11.33 3.98 24.12
C ALA A 3 -12.68 4.72 24.30
N THR A 4 -13.47 4.77 23.23
CA THR A 4 -14.86 5.25 23.22
C THR A 4 -15.70 4.33 22.32
N TYR A 5 -17.00 4.61 22.21
CA TYR A 5 -17.97 3.75 21.54
C TYR A 5 -18.82 4.54 20.55
N ILE A 6 -19.12 3.91 19.42
CA ILE A 6 -20.09 4.40 18.44
C ILE A 6 -21.30 3.46 18.52
N PHE A 7 -22.50 3.99 18.79
CA PHE A 7 -23.75 3.24 18.76
C PHE A 7 -24.56 3.60 17.53
N ARG A 8 -25.03 2.61 16.78
CA ARG A 8 -25.88 2.79 15.61
C ARG A 8 -27.34 2.94 16.03
N PHE A 9 -28.06 3.85 15.39
CA PHE A 9 -29.52 3.90 15.42
C PHE A 9 -30.10 4.37 14.09
N ARG A 10 -31.43 4.42 14.00
CA ARG A 10 -32.20 4.99 12.89
C ARG A 10 -33.63 5.27 13.33
N ASP A 11 -34.21 6.36 12.82
CA ASP A 11 -35.64 6.64 12.91
C ASP A 11 -36.45 5.67 12.00
N LEU A 12 -36.91 4.53 12.54
CA LEU A 12 -37.72 3.56 11.80
C LEU A 12 -39.20 3.98 11.75
N GLY A 13 -39.68 4.37 10.57
CA GLY A 13 -41.09 4.75 10.38
C GLY A 13 -41.49 6.03 11.11
N LYS A 14 -40.52 6.87 11.46
CA LYS A 14 -40.69 8.19 12.11
C LYS A 14 -40.10 9.28 11.23
N LYS A 15 -40.40 10.54 11.55
CA LYS A 15 -39.74 11.70 10.92
C LYS A 15 -38.25 11.71 11.30
N ASP A 16 -37.43 12.21 10.40
CA ASP A 16 -36.01 12.42 10.64
C ASP A 16 -35.77 13.27 11.90
N GLY A 17 -34.90 12.81 12.79
CA GLY A 17 -34.52 13.48 14.04
C GLY A 17 -35.45 13.18 15.22
N PHE A 18 -36.52 12.40 15.02
CA PHE A 18 -37.51 12.12 16.06
C PHE A 18 -36.88 11.46 17.29
N THR A 19 -36.04 10.44 17.11
CA THR A 19 -35.42 9.71 18.23
C THR A 19 -34.62 10.64 19.12
N VAL A 20 -33.77 11.50 18.54
CA VAL A 20 -32.93 12.44 19.29
C VAL A 20 -33.76 13.51 20.00
N GLU A 21 -34.77 14.08 19.31
CA GLU A 21 -35.68 15.08 19.88
C GLU A 21 -36.37 14.56 21.14
N GLN A 22 -36.95 13.35 21.07
CA GLN A 22 -37.67 12.76 22.21
C GLN A 22 -36.77 12.44 23.40
N HIS A 23 -35.54 11.98 23.14
CA HIS A 23 -34.57 11.73 24.21
C HIS A 23 -34.10 13.03 24.87
N ASN A 24 -33.86 14.09 24.09
CA ASN A 24 -33.43 15.38 24.61
C ASN A 24 -34.49 16.08 25.47
N LEU A 25 -35.78 16.00 25.11
CA LEU A 25 -36.86 16.55 25.95
C LEU A 25 -36.83 16.00 27.39
N ILE A 26 -36.49 14.72 27.56
CA ILE A 26 -36.36 14.09 28.87
C ILE A 26 -35.02 14.44 29.52
N ALA A 27 -33.93 14.39 28.77
CA ALA A 27 -32.60 14.68 29.29
C ALA A 27 -32.46 16.13 29.79
N GLU A 28 -33.04 17.10 29.08
CA GLU A 28 -33.03 18.52 29.49
C GLU A 28 -33.86 18.77 30.75
N SER A 29 -34.98 18.06 30.91
CA SER A 29 -35.86 18.21 32.08
C SER A 29 -35.36 17.47 33.32
N HIS A 30 -34.63 16.37 33.16
CA HIS A 30 -34.23 15.48 34.26
C HIS A 30 -32.72 15.32 34.45
N GLY A 31 -31.93 15.94 33.59
CA GLY A 31 -30.46 15.82 33.54
C GLY A 31 -29.95 14.54 32.84
N TYR A 32 -30.82 13.59 32.52
CA TYR A 32 -30.47 12.36 31.81
C TYR A 32 -31.70 11.67 31.21
N VAL A 33 -31.45 10.73 30.31
CA VAL A 33 -32.46 9.84 29.72
C VAL A 33 -31.88 8.43 29.59
N TRP A 34 -32.74 7.41 29.67
CA TRP A 34 -32.38 6.03 29.35
C TRP A 34 -32.61 5.77 27.86
N TRP A 35 -31.54 5.40 27.17
CA TRP A 35 -31.52 5.02 25.76
C TRP A 35 -31.47 3.50 25.63
N GLY A 36 -32.45 2.93 24.95
CA GLY A 36 -32.53 1.50 24.67
C GLY A 36 -31.62 1.07 23.52
N TRP A 37 -30.86 -0.02 23.70
CA TRP A 37 -30.00 -0.55 22.64
C TRP A 37 -30.73 -1.59 21.77
N TRP A 38 -30.91 -1.27 20.49
CA TRP A 38 -31.51 -2.15 19.49
C TRP A 38 -30.44 -3.02 18.85
N ALA A 39 -30.12 -4.10 19.55
CA ALA A 39 -29.19 -5.10 19.07
C ALA A 39 -29.70 -5.83 17.81
N LYS A 40 -28.77 -6.19 16.93
CA LYS A 40 -28.99 -7.14 15.83
C LYS A 40 -28.97 -8.58 16.34
N ALA A 41 -29.48 -9.50 15.51
CA ALA A 41 -29.42 -10.92 15.80
C ALA A 41 -27.96 -11.38 15.97
N GLY A 42 -27.67 -12.07 17.07
CA GLY A 42 -26.32 -12.57 17.38
C GLY A 42 -25.48 -11.64 18.26
N GLU A 43 -25.87 -10.38 18.43
CA GLU A 43 -25.19 -9.45 19.34
C GLU A 43 -25.59 -9.68 20.80
N ARG A 44 -24.62 -9.48 21.69
CA ARG A 44 -24.74 -9.46 23.14
C ARG A 44 -24.41 -8.07 23.65
N PHE A 45 -25.14 -7.59 24.66
CA PHE A 45 -24.84 -6.29 25.25
C PHE A 45 -23.50 -6.36 26.00
N PRO A 46 -22.51 -5.52 25.64
CA PRO A 46 -21.16 -5.57 26.20
C PRO A 46 -21.13 -4.91 27.59
N LYS A 47 -21.85 -5.52 28.53
CA LYS A 47 -22.12 -4.95 29.86
C LYS A 47 -20.83 -4.66 30.62
N HIS A 48 -19.95 -5.66 30.73
CA HIS A 48 -18.75 -5.55 31.57
C HIS A 48 -17.80 -4.48 31.03
N GLU A 49 -17.49 -4.54 29.73
CA GLU A 49 -16.72 -3.50 29.04
C GLU A 49 -17.30 -2.09 29.23
N LEU A 50 -18.61 -1.90 29.06
CA LEU A 50 -19.24 -0.58 29.23
C LEU A 50 -19.30 -0.15 30.70
N GLU A 51 -19.49 -1.07 31.66
CA GLU A 51 -19.43 -0.77 33.09
C GLU A 51 -18.05 -0.25 33.47
N VAL A 52 -16.98 -0.92 33.04
CA VAL A 52 -15.59 -0.47 33.24
C VAL A 52 -15.36 0.89 32.60
N ALA A 53 -15.88 1.12 31.39
CA ALA A 53 -15.69 2.39 30.69
C ALA A 53 -16.37 3.58 31.40
N VAL A 54 -17.46 3.36 32.13
CA VAL A 54 -18.19 4.44 32.84
C VAL A 54 -17.73 4.64 34.29
N GLU A 55 -16.84 3.80 34.83
CA GLU A 55 -16.33 3.94 36.19
C GLU A 55 -15.67 5.32 36.40
N GLY A 56 -16.06 6.01 37.48
CA GLY A 56 -15.59 7.36 37.79
C GLY A 56 -16.51 8.45 37.25
N SER A 57 -16.17 9.04 36.10
CA SER A 57 -16.82 10.24 35.54
C SER A 57 -17.75 9.98 34.35
N GLY A 58 -17.97 8.72 33.98
CA GLY A 58 -18.60 8.35 32.71
C GLY A 58 -17.66 8.48 31.52
N VAL A 59 -18.16 8.11 30.33
CA VAL A 59 -17.42 8.13 29.07
C VAL A 59 -18.23 8.86 28.00
N GLN A 60 -17.57 9.71 27.23
CA GLN A 60 -18.17 10.30 26.05
C GLN A 60 -18.33 9.23 24.98
N ILE A 61 -19.50 9.14 24.35
CA ILE A 61 -19.81 8.19 23.26
C ILE A 61 -20.38 8.94 22.07
N PHE A 62 -20.36 8.27 20.91
CA PHE A 62 -20.99 8.74 19.69
C PHE A 62 -22.25 7.93 19.37
N LEU A 63 -23.28 8.60 18.84
CA LEU A 63 -24.45 7.97 18.25
C LEU A 63 -24.43 8.24 16.74
N PHE A 64 -24.48 7.18 15.94
CA PHE A 64 -24.51 7.25 14.49
C PHE A 64 -25.93 6.98 13.97
N ASP A 65 -26.56 8.01 13.39
CA ASP A 65 -27.82 7.86 12.68
C ASP A 65 -27.54 7.31 11.27
N SER A 66 -27.80 6.02 11.11
CA SER A 66 -27.60 5.31 9.85
C SER A 66 -28.67 5.59 8.78
N GLY A 67 -29.74 6.32 9.12
CA GLY A 67 -30.75 6.78 8.17
C GLY A 67 -30.43 8.15 7.57
N GLN A 68 -29.84 9.04 8.38
CA GLN A 68 -29.53 10.42 7.99
C GLN A 68 -28.05 10.69 7.73
N PHE A 69 -27.17 9.73 8.01
CA PHE A 69 -25.72 9.89 7.96
C PHE A 69 -25.21 11.04 8.84
N LYS A 70 -25.67 11.06 10.10
CA LYS A 70 -25.31 12.06 11.11
C LYS A 70 -24.63 11.42 12.31
N PHE A 71 -23.73 12.19 12.93
CA PHE A 71 -23.16 11.84 14.22
C PHE A 71 -23.69 12.76 15.31
N TYR A 72 -23.89 12.17 16.48
CA TYR A 72 -24.20 12.86 17.71
C TYR A 72 -23.22 12.43 18.79
N GLN A 73 -23.09 13.28 19.80
CA GLN A 73 -22.24 13.04 20.97
C GLN A 73 -23.08 13.15 22.24
N THR A 74 -22.79 12.30 23.22
CA THR A 74 -23.38 12.34 24.57
C THR A 74 -22.44 11.70 25.59
N ASN A 75 -22.68 11.95 26.88
CA ASN A 75 -21.95 11.29 27.96
C ASN A 75 -22.76 10.10 28.49
N LEU A 76 -22.17 8.92 28.42
CA LEU A 76 -22.66 7.70 29.06
C LEU A 76 -22.17 7.65 30.51
N THR A 77 -23.11 7.57 31.45
CA THR A 77 -22.80 7.61 32.89
C THR A 77 -23.12 6.30 33.62
N LYS A 78 -24.01 5.48 33.05
CA LYS A 78 -24.39 4.19 33.62
C LYS A 78 -24.97 3.29 32.54
N VAL A 79 -24.82 1.99 32.70
CA VAL A 79 -25.51 0.98 31.89
C VAL A 79 -26.38 0.08 32.76
N TYR A 80 -27.41 -0.51 32.16
CA TYR A 80 -28.29 -1.47 32.82
C TYR A 80 -28.65 -2.62 31.87
N ALA A 81 -28.30 -3.84 32.26
CA ALA A 81 -28.56 -5.06 31.50
C ALA A 81 -28.50 -6.30 32.43
N SER A 82 -28.99 -7.43 31.93
CA SER A 82 -28.79 -8.74 32.56
C SER A 82 -27.29 -9.04 32.74
N ALA A 83 -26.93 -9.86 33.75
CA ALA A 83 -25.52 -10.20 34.02
C ALA A 83 -24.81 -10.81 32.80
N SER A 84 -25.55 -11.57 32.01
CA SER A 84 -25.08 -12.19 30.78
C SER A 84 -25.27 -11.30 29.54
N GLY A 85 -25.90 -10.12 29.61
CA GLY A 85 -26.07 -9.22 28.46
C GLY A 85 -26.86 -9.78 27.26
N ASN A 86 -27.49 -10.95 27.40
CA ASN A 86 -28.22 -11.65 26.34
C ASN A 86 -29.70 -11.86 26.66
N ILE A 87 -30.14 -11.46 27.86
CA ILE A 87 -31.54 -11.45 28.26
C ILE A 87 -32.05 -10.02 28.19
N LYS A 88 -33.15 -9.83 27.46
CA LYS A 88 -33.86 -8.56 27.40
C LYS A 88 -34.41 -8.21 28.77
N VAL A 89 -34.26 -6.94 29.15
CA VAL A 89 -34.74 -6.42 30.43
C VAL A 89 -35.61 -5.18 30.18
N PRO A 90 -36.63 -4.93 31.02
CA PRO A 90 -37.47 -3.75 30.88
C PRO A 90 -36.68 -2.47 31.13
N ALA A 91 -37.24 -1.35 30.68
CA ALA A 91 -36.72 -0.02 30.96
C ALA A 91 -36.48 0.21 32.45
N PRO A 92 -35.31 0.76 32.86
CA PRO A 92 -35.06 1.15 34.24
C PRO A 92 -36.09 2.17 34.74
N GLU A 93 -36.24 2.24 36.07
CA GLU A 93 -37.13 3.23 36.73
C GLU A 93 -38.57 3.17 36.20
N SER A 94 -39.05 1.97 35.87
CA SER A 94 -40.38 1.72 35.31
C SER A 94 -40.68 2.56 34.05
N GLY A 95 -39.64 2.88 33.26
CA GLY A 95 -39.76 3.69 32.05
C GLY A 95 -40.10 5.16 32.29
N MET A 96 -39.95 5.69 33.51
CA MET A 96 -40.23 7.11 33.81
C MET A 96 -39.25 8.09 33.15
N LYS A 97 -38.06 7.62 32.76
CA LYS A 97 -37.00 8.40 32.12
C LYS A 97 -36.62 7.85 30.74
N THR A 98 -37.58 7.26 30.04
CA THR A 98 -37.46 6.80 28.65
C THR A 98 -38.53 7.47 27.80
N PRO A 99 -38.28 7.72 26.50
CA PRO A 99 -39.34 8.14 25.58
C PRO A 99 -40.54 7.18 25.57
N ASP A 100 -41.74 7.69 25.28
CA ASP A 100 -42.98 6.90 25.36
C ASP A 100 -42.97 5.66 24.47
N TYR A 101 -42.28 5.72 23.32
CA TYR A 101 -42.17 4.59 22.41
C TYR A 101 -41.25 3.46 22.91
N TYR A 102 -40.50 3.65 24.01
CA TYR A 102 -39.68 2.63 24.68
C TYR A 102 -40.25 2.13 25.99
N LYS A 103 -41.29 2.78 26.52
CA LYS A 103 -41.70 2.62 27.92
C LYS A 103 -42.08 1.19 28.29
N THR A 104 -42.58 0.42 27.34
CA THR A 104 -42.99 -0.98 27.51
C THR A 104 -42.04 -1.98 26.87
N ASP A 105 -40.96 -1.52 26.23
CA ASP A 105 -40.04 -2.40 25.52
C ASP A 105 -39.09 -3.11 26.50
N GLU A 106 -38.71 -4.33 26.13
CA GLU A 106 -37.61 -5.06 26.77
C GLU A 106 -36.45 -5.16 25.78
N LEU A 107 -35.28 -4.65 26.17
CA LEU A 107 -34.09 -4.53 25.33
C LEU A 107 -32.89 -5.17 26.02
N LEU A 108 -31.86 -5.57 25.25
CA LEU A 108 -30.68 -6.26 25.82
C LEU A 108 -29.87 -5.39 26.77
N GLY A 109 -29.91 -4.07 26.58
CA GLY A 109 -29.27 -3.13 27.48
C GLY A 109 -29.80 -1.71 27.32
N TRP A 110 -29.64 -0.95 28.40
CA TRP A 110 -30.06 0.43 28.55
C TRP A 110 -28.87 1.29 28.93
N LEU A 111 -28.76 2.46 28.29
CA LEU A 111 -27.67 3.41 28.43
C LEU A 111 -28.21 4.67 29.11
N LYS A 112 -27.66 5.06 30.26
CA LYS A 112 -28.00 6.32 30.92
C LYS A 112 -27.12 7.42 30.35
N ILE A 113 -27.72 8.26 29.50
CA ILE A 113 -27.00 9.28 28.74
C ILE A 113 -27.46 10.69 29.09
N SER A 114 -26.59 11.67 28.88
CA SER A 114 -26.92 13.10 28.94
C SER A 114 -27.62 13.56 27.66
N THR A 115 -27.89 14.86 27.56
CA THR A 115 -28.33 15.52 26.32
C THR A 115 -27.43 15.14 25.15
N ILE A 116 -28.05 14.90 24.00
CA ILE A 116 -27.46 14.46 22.76
C ILE A 116 -27.25 15.69 21.88
N ILE A 117 -26.03 15.87 21.39
CA ILE A 117 -25.63 17.05 20.60
C ILE A 117 -25.14 16.58 19.22
N GLU A 118 -25.69 17.15 18.15
CA GLU A 118 -25.19 16.88 16.78
C GLU A 118 -23.77 17.43 16.63
N ILE A 119 -22.88 16.65 16.01
CA ILE A 119 -21.49 17.04 15.78
C ILE A 119 -21.11 16.91 14.29
N PRO A 120 -20.17 17.74 13.80
CA PRO A 120 -19.57 17.55 12.49
C PRO A 120 -18.91 16.17 12.37
N PHE A 121 -19.04 15.52 11.21
CA PHE A 121 -18.56 14.16 11.00
C PHE A 121 -17.03 14.06 11.03
N GLU A 122 -16.32 15.16 10.74
CA GLU A 122 -14.86 15.26 10.79
C GLU A 122 -14.30 15.05 12.20
N GLN A 123 -15.13 15.16 13.23
CA GLN A 123 -14.72 14.85 14.60
C GLN A 123 -14.63 13.34 14.86
N VAL A 124 -15.26 12.52 14.02
CA VAL A 124 -15.33 11.04 14.17
C VAL A 124 -14.62 10.33 13.02
N LEU A 125 -15.05 10.62 11.78
CA LEU A 125 -14.52 9.99 10.58
C LEU A 125 -13.04 10.36 10.41
N LYS A 126 -12.20 9.36 10.17
CA LYS A 126 -10.74 9.46 10.02
C LYS A 126 -10.01 10.01 11.24
N GLU A 127 -10.68 10.14 12.38
CA GLU A 127 -10.14 10.56 13.68
C GLU A 127 -10.03 9.42 14.69
N TYR A 128 -10.82 8.37 14.47
CA TYR A 128 -10.86 7.17 15.30
C TYR A 128 -10.60 5.92 14.47
N SER A 129 -10.05 4.88 15.13
CA SER A 129 -9.79 3.57 14.57
C SER A 129 -10.49 2.48 15.39
N TYR A 130 -10.97 1.44 14.71
CA TYR A 130 -11.65 0.33 15.39
C TYR A 130 -10.66 -0.50 16.20
N ILE A 131 -11.12 -0.99 17.34
CA ILE A 131 -10.42 -1.96 18.18
C ILE A 131 -11.40 -3.09 18.57
N PRO A 132 -10.90 -4.28 18.94
CA PRO A 132 -11.75 -5.41 19.27
C PRO A 132 -12.78 -5.11 20.37
N LEU A 133 -14.01 -5.60 20.20
CA LEU A 133 -15.07 -5.60 21.20
C LEU A 133 -15.59 -7.03 21.44
N ASP A 134 -14.77 -7.85 22.09
CA ASP A 134 -15.07 -9.27 22.31
C ASP A 134 -16.36 -9.49 23.13
N ASP A 135 -16.67 -8.58 24.07
CA ASP A 135 -17.85 -8.60 24.92
C ASP A 135 -19.19 -8.52 24.15
N MET A 136 -19.16 -8.15 22.86
CA MET A 136 -20.33 -8.12 21.99
C MET A 136 -20.78 -9.52 21.53
N TYR A 137 -19.96 -10.56 21.72
CA TYR A 137 -20.25 -11.91 21.23
C TYR A 137 -20.38 -12.95 22.36
N PRO A 138 -21.12 -14.05 22.14
CA PRO A 138 -21.30 -15.09 23.17
C PRO A 138 -20.01 -15.85 23.53
N SER A 139 -19.93 -16.31 24.78
CA SER A 139 -19.08 -17.43 25.23
C SER A 139 -17.58 -17.34 24.91
N GLY A 140 -16.95 -16.17 25.09
CA GLY A 140 -15.50 -16.01 24.88
C GLY A 140 -15.08 -16.04 23.40
N SER A 141 -16.04 -15.94 22.49
CA SER A 141 -15.76 -15.69 21.07
C SER A 141 -15.13 -14.31 20.92
N LYS A 142 -14.04 -14.24 20.16
CA LYS A 142 -13.42 -12.96 19.80
C LYS A 142 -14.28 -12.21 18.80
N ASP A 143 -14.13 -10.89 18.75
CA ASP A 143 -14.67 -10.09 17.67
C ASP A 143 -14.10 -10.59 16.32
N LEU A 144 -15.00 -11.11 15.48
CA LEU A 144 -14.64 -11.81 14.24
C LEU A 144 -14.33 -10.83 13.09
N ASP A 145 -14.58 -9.53 13.29
CA ASP A 145 -14.29 -8.48 12.32
C ASP A 145 -12.81 -8.05 12.37
N GLU A 146 -11.86 -8.99 12.38
CA GLU A 146 -10.42 -8.70 12.48
C GLU A 146 -9.92 -7.71 11.41
N GLN A 147 -10.61 -7.66 10.26
CA GLN A 147 -10.35 -6.72 9.17
C GLN A 147 -10.61 -5.24 9.52
N LEU A 148 -11.39 -4.96 10.58
CA LEU A 148 -11.64 -3.61 11.04
C LEU A 148 -10.57 -3.14 12.03
N PHE A 149 -9.87 -4.03 12.71
CA PHE A 149 -8.99 -3.63 13.80
C PHE A 149 -7.79 -2.83 13.30
N ASP A 150 -7.43 -1.80 14.05
CA ASP A 150 -6.38 -0.83 13.70
C ASP A 150 -6.62 -0.17 12.34
N LYS A 151 -7.88 -0.03 11.92
CA LYS A 151 -8.30 0.70 10.72
C LYS A 151 -9.15 1.89 11.12
N ILE A 152 -8.97 3.02 10.44
CA ILE A 152 -9.78 4.22 10.70
C ILE A 152 -11.25 3.97 10.34
N VAL A 153 -12.15 4.62 11.07
CA VAL A 153 -13.56 4.78 10.69
C VAL A 153 -13.60 5.68 9.46
N PHE A 154 -13.70 5.10 8.27
CA PHE A 154 -13.40 5.82 7.02
C PHE A 154 -14.58 6.68 6.52
N SER A 155 -15.79 6.12 6.53
CA SER A 155 -16.99 6.76 6.00
C SER A 155 -18.27 6.32 6.71
N PHE A 156 -19.36 7.05 6.45
CA PHE A 156 -20.70 6.66 6.87
C PHE A 156 -21.20 5.36 6.22
N LEU A 157 -20.86 5.15 4.94
CA LEU A 157 -21.30 3.98 4.18
C LEU A 157 -20.67 2.71 4.75
N GLU A 158 -19.41 2.79 5.18
CA GLU A 158 -18.71 1.71 5.88
C GLU A 158 -19.44 1.29 7.16
N LEU A 159 -19.72 2.23 8.07
CA LEU A 159 -20.48 1.95 9.30
C LEU A 159 -21.89 1.40 9.00
N GLN A 160 -22.56 1.95 7.98
CA GLN A 160 -23.92 1.54 7.64
C GLN A 160 -23.96 0.10 7.09
N LYS A 161 -22.98 -0.29 6.27
CA LYS A 161 -22.91 -1.61 5.63
C LYS A 161 -22.42 -2.72 6.55
N GLN A 162 -21.68 -2.37 7.61
CA GLN A 162 -21.29 -3.35 8.62
C GLN A 162 -22.52 -3.89 9.38
N ASP A 163 -22.53 -5.20 9.59
CA ASP A 163 -23.66 -5.90 10.22
C ASP A 163 -23.61 -5.85 11.75
N ARG A 164 -23.39 -4.65 12.30
CA ARG A 164 -23.30 -4.42 13.75
C ARG A 164 -23.92 -3.09 14.17
N THR A 165 -24.14 -2.96 15.48
CA THR A 165 -24.83 -1.81 16.09
C THR A 165 -24.00 -1.07 17.13
N ILE A 166 -22.84 -1.60 17.51
CA ILE A 166 -21.86 -0.93 18.36
C ILE A 166 -20.44 -1.20 17.88
N TRP A 167 -19.59 -0.19 17.98
CA TRP A 167 -18.15 -0.27 17.75
C TRP A 167 -17.39 0.26 18.95
N LYS A 168 -16.29 -0.40 19.30
CA LYS A 168 -15.28 0.15 20.18
C LYS A 168 -14.19 0.80 19.32
N VAL A 169 -13.82 2.03 19.64
CA VAL A 169 -12.85 2.80 18.86
C VAL A 169 -11.87 3.53 19.77
N ARG A 170 -10.68 3.84 19.24
CA ARG A 170 -9.68 4.71 19.89
C ARG A 170 -9.27 5.84 18.95
N LYS A 171 -8.63 6.89 19.45
CA LYS A 171 -7.99 7.89 18.59
C LYS A 171 -6.99 7.21 17.64
N LYS A 172 -6.96 7.69 16.39
CA LYS A 172 -6.11 7.11 15.34
C LYS A 172 -4.63 7.19 15.70
N GLU A 173 -3.88 6.18 15.28
CA GLU A 173 -2.42 6.15 15.27
C GLU A 173 -1.91 6.25 13.83
N SER A 174 -0.65 6.65 13.67
CA SER A 174 -0.02 6.82 12.35
C SER A 174 0.04 5.54 11.51
N ARG A 175 0.10 4.38 12.17
CA ARG A 175 0.21 3.04 11.56
C ARG A 175 -1.14 2.41 11.20
N ASP A 176 -2.25 3.05 11.58
CA ASP A 176 -3.59 2.49 11.36
C ASP A 176 -3.94 2.50 9.87
N PHE A 177 -4.65 1.46 9.42
CA PHE A 177 -5.07 1.31 8.03
C PHE A 177 -6.06 2.42 7.62
N GLN A 178 -5.83 3.03 6.46
CA GLN A 178 -6.58 4.19 5.97
C GLN A 178 -7.38 3.92 4.69
N HIS A 179 -8.04 2.76 4.61
CA HIS A 179 -8.88 2.39 3.48
C HIS A 179 -10.37 2.31 3.87
N GLU A 180 -11.26 2.37 2.88
CA GLU A 180 -12.69 2.11 3.06
C GLU A 180 -12.99 0.61 2.90
N SER A 181 -13.85 0.05 3.75
CA SER A 181 -14.32 -1.34 3.67
C SER A 181 -15.85 -1.37 3.57
N LEU A 182 -16.35 -1.49 2.33
CA LEU A 182 -17.78 -1.40 2.03
C LEU A 182 -18.50 -2.75 1.89
N ALA A 183 -17.84 -3.83 1.49
CA ALA A 183 -18.49 -5.14 1.35
C ALA A 183 -17.53 -6.31 1.05
N THR A 184 -16.22 -6.08 0.97
CA THR A 184 -15.27 -7.09 0.50
C THR A 184 -13.99 -7.00 1.31
N HIS A 185 -13.51 -8.17 1.72
CA HIS A 185 -12.38 -8.46 2.60
C HIS A 185 -11.04 -8.04 1.97
N TYR A 186 -10.85 -6.74 1.75
CA TYR A 186 -9.62 -6.20 1.18
C TYR A 186 -8.73 -5.67 2.30
N THR A 187 -7.75 -6.48 2.71
CA THR A 187 -6.65 -6.03 3.58
C THR A 187 -5.45 -5.76 2.69
N PRO A 188 -4.99 -4.50 2.55
CA PRO A 188 -3.81 -4.21 1.73
C PRO A 188 -2.58 -4.85 2.36
N TYR A 189 -1.76 -5.58 1.59
CA TYR A 189 -0.52 -6.20 2.05
C TYR A 189 0.69 -5.70 1.24
N ASN A 190 1.81 -5.41 1.90
CA ASN A 190 3.07 -5.14 1.18
C ASN A 190 3.59 -6.43 0.51
N PHE A 191 3.42 -7.57 1.16
CA PHE A 191 3.64 -8.90 0.58
C PHE A 191 2.32 -9.67 0.57
N ILE A 192 1.71 -9.82 -0.61
CA ILE A 192 0.37 -10.39 -0.69
C ILE A 192 0.37 -11.88 -0.34
N LYS A 193 -0.60 -12.28 0.49
CA LYS A 193 -0.74 -13.67 0.95
C LYS A 193 -1.52 -14.53 -0.05
N LYS A 194 -2.43 -13.91 -0.80
CA LYS A 194 -3.27 -14.55 -1.82
C LYS A 194 -2.84 -14.07 -3.20
N HIS A 195 -3.08 -14.88 -4.22
CA HIS A 195 -2.83 -14.45 -5.60
C HIS A 195 -3.88 -13.43 -6.01
N SER A 196 -3.47 -12.33 -6.63
CA SER A 196 -4.38 -11.52 -7.43
C SER A 196 -4.77 -12.33 -8.66
N GLN A 197 -6.06 -12.60 -8.81
CA GLN A 197 -6.60 -13.39 -9.91
C GLN A 197 -7.01 -12.46 -11.05
N ARG A 198 -6.39 -12.65 -12.21
CA ARG A 198 -6.61 -11.81 -13.39
C ARG A 198 -6.80 -12.70 -14.61
N GLU A 199 -7.81 -12.39 -15.42
CA GLU A 199 -8.06 -13.11 -16.68
C GLU A 199 -6.98 -12.80 -17.73
N SER A 200 -6.39 -11.61 -17.64
CA SER A 200 -5.30 -11.18 -18.50
C SER A 200 -4.01 -11.96 -18.22
N ASN A 201 -3.19 -12.07 -19.26
CA ASN A 201 -1.95 -12.83 -19.35
C ASN A 201 -0.71 -11.92 -19.46
N PHE A 202 -0.86 -10.60 -19.38
CA PHE A 202 0.28 -9.69 -19.51
C PHE A 202 0.32 -8.61 -18.43
N ILE A 203 1.52 -8.19 -18.08
CA ILE A 203 1.82 -7.12 -17.12
C ILE A 203 2.58 -6.01 -17.85
N VAL A 204 2.25 -4.76 -17.55
CA VAL A 204 2.93 -3.59 -18.10
C VAL A 204 4.07 -3.18 -17.19
N TRP A 205 5.24 -2.89 -17.74
CA TRP A 205 6.43 -2.47 -17.01
C TRP A 205 6.93 -1.12 -17.53
N VAL A 206 7.13 -0.17 -16.61
CA VAL A 206 7.72 1.16 -16.81
C VAL A 206 8.88 1.40 -15.84
N SER A 207 9.79 2.32 -16.16
CA SER A 207 10.98 2.64 -15.36
C SER A 207 11.46 4.05 -15.65
N ASP A 208 12.17 4.69 -14.70
CA ASP A 208 12.85 5.96 -14.91
C ASP A 208 11.91 7.00 -15.55
N ILE A 209 10.73 7.18 -14.92
CA ILE A 209 9.68 8.08 -15.40
C ILE A 209 10.07 9.54 -15.16
N HIS A 210 10.74 9.78 -14.03
CA HIS A 210 11.25 11.07 -13.57
C HIS A 210 10.24 12.22 -13.65
N PHE A 211 9.04 12.03 -13.10
CA PHE A 211 8.13 13.16 -12.90
C PHE A 211 8.82 14.27 -12.11
N ASP A 212 8.72 15.49 -12.61
CA ASP A 212 9.34 16.67 -12.03
C ASP A 212 8.28 17.72 -11.68
N ASN A 213 8.73 18.89 -11.26
CA ASN A 213 7.88 20.05 -10.96
C ASN A 213 7.76 21.02 -12.17
N GLY A 214 7.84 20.49 -13.40
CA GLY A 214 7.79 21.29 -14.64
C GLY A 214 9.14 21.84 -15.10
N ASN A 215 10.25 21.35 -14.54
CA ASN A 215 11.62 21.78 -14.89
C ASN A 215 12.15 21.16 -16.20
N GLY A 216 11.35 20.37 -16.92
CA GLY A 216 11.66 19.86 -18.25
C GLY A 216 12.56 18.62 -18.27
N LYS A 217 12.67 17.92 -17.15
CA LYS A 217 13.32 16.61 -17.03
C LYS A 217 12.39 15.46 -17.38
N HIS A 218 11.08 15.65 -17.17
CA HIS A 218 10.06 14.78 -17.73
C HIS A 218 9.67 15.22 -19.16
N ASN A 219 9.59 14.27 -20.11
CA ASN A 219 9.37 14.56 -21.52
C ASN A 219 7.89 14.72 -21.90
N PHE A 220 6.99 14.07 -21.17
CA PHE A 220 5.56 14.09 -21.49
C PHE A 220 4.87 15.27 -20.79
N PRO A 221 3.82 15.86 -21.39
CA PRO A 221 3.01 16.84 -20.68
C PRO A 221 2.24 16.16 -19.53
N PHE A 222 1.87 16.93 -18.50
CA PHE A 222 1.05 16.41 -17.40
C PHE A 222 -0.44 16.32 -17.73
N GLU A 223 -0.87 16.93 -18.84
CA GLU A 223 -2.22 16.89 -19.36
C GLU A 223 -2.22 16.76 -20.88
N ASP A 224 -3.29 16.20 -21.41
CA ASP A 224 -3.49 16.05 -22.84
C ASP A 224 -3.76 17.40 -23.51
N SER A 225 -3.27 17.53 -24.74
CA SER A 225 -3.60 18.61 -25.67
C SER A 225 -3.91 18.01 -27.05
N THR A 226 -4.21 18.88 -28.01
CA THR A 226 -4.43 18.47 -29.40
C THR A 226 -3.18 17.91 -30.06
N GLN A 227 -1.98 18.34 -29.64
CA GLN A 227 -0.70 17.96 -30.24
C GLN A 227 0.11 16.98 -29.40
N HIS A 228 -0.06 16.99 -28.08
CA HIS A 228 0.72 16.17 -27.14
C HIS A 228 -0.20 15.43 -26.18
N LYS A 229 0.14 14.17 -25.91
CA LYS A 229 -0.54 13.31 -24.94
C LYS A 229 0.35 13.07 -23.73
N CYS A 230 -0.25 13.01 -22.55
CA CYS A 230 0.47 12.66 -21.33
C CYS A 230 0.87 11.17 -21.33
N LEU A 231 1.75 10.80 -20.38
CA LEU A 231 2.25 9.43 -20.29
C LEU A 231 1.14 8.41 -19.99
N SER A 232 0.18 8.73 -19.12
CA SER A 232 -0.94 7.81 -18.77
C SER A 232 -1.81 7.51 -20.00
N THR A 233 -2.09 8.52 -20.82
CA THR A 233 -2.80 8.33 -22.10
C THR A 233 -2.02 7.42 -23.04
N ARG A 234 -0.71 7.65 -23.23
CA ARG A 234 0.10 6.83 -24.15
C ARG A 234 0.24 5.38 -23.71
N VAL A 235 0.42 5.13 -22.42
CA VAL A 235 0.47 3.77 -21.89
C VAL A 235 -0.90 3.09 -22.03
N SER A 236 -2.00 3.80 -21.75
CA SER A 236 -3.36 3.24 -21.90
C SER A 236 -3.68 2.91 -23.37
N GLU A 237 -3.39 3.82 -24.30
CA GLU A 237 -3.58 3.58 -25.75
C GLU A 237 -2.80 2.34 -26.22
N LEU A 238 -1.56 2.15 -25.73
CA LEU A 238 -0.78 0.98 -26.08
C LEU A 238 -1.42 -0.31 -25.54
N ILE A 239 -1.85 -0.33 -24.28
CA ILE A 239 -2.50 -1.50 -23.68
C ILE A 239 -3.76 -1.88 -24.47
N ASP A 240 -4.61 -0.89 -24.75
CA ASP A 240 -5.86 -1.09 -25.49
C ASP A 240 -5.58 -1.63 -26.91
N HIS A 241 -4.52 -1.17 -27.56
CA HIS A 241 -4.09 -1.69 -28.85
C HIS A 241 -3.55 -3.11 -28.78
N TYR A 242 -2.64 -3.39 -27.84
CA TYR A 242 -2.00 -4.70 -27.70
C TYR A 242 -3.03 -5.80 -27.43
N ALA A 243 -3.98 -5.52 -26.54
CA ALA A 243 -4.94 -6.51 -26.05
C ALA A 243 -6.30 -6.44 -26.76
N SER A 244 -6.39 -5.73 -27.89
CA SER A 244 -7.64 -5.50 -28.65
C SER A 244 -8.81 -5.02 -27.76
N GLY A 245 -8.51 -4.11 -26.83
CA GLY A 245 -9.45 -3.56 -25.85
C GLY A 245 -9.58 -4.34 -24.54
N SER A 246 -8.83 -5.44 -24.36
CA SER A 246 -8.77 -6.14 -23.07
C SER A 246 -7.82 -5.43 -22.09
N LYS A 247 -8.00 -5.65 -20.80
CA LYS A 247 -7.22 -4.97 -19.75
C LYS A 247 -5.92 -5.71 -19.44
N CYS A 248 -4.92 -5.00 -18.94
CA CYS A 248 -3.71 -5.63 -18.40
C CYS A 248 -3.98 -6.30 -17.04
N ALA A 249 -3.09 -7.22 -16.63
CA ALA A 249 -3.18 -7.87 -15.32
C ALA A 249 -2.53 -7.05 -14.19
N GLY A 250 -1.60 -6.15 -14.51
CA GLY A 250 -0.88 -5.37 -13.51
C GLY A 250 0.09 -4.35 -14.11
N LEU A 251 0.68 -3.54 -13.22
CA LEU A 251 1.65 -2.50 -13.53
C LEU A 251 2.89 -2.64 -12.63
N ALA A 252 4.08 -2.73 -13.23
CA ALA A 252 5.36 -2.77 -12.57
C ALA A 252 6.15 -1.47 -12.82
N ILE A 253 6.75 -0.88 -11.78
CA ILE A 253 7.57 0.34 -11.87
C ILE A 253 8.93 0.14 -11.19
N SER A 254 10.02 0.09 -11.95
CA SER A 254 11.37 -0.22 -11.44
C SER A 254 12.19 1.00 -11.00
N GLY A 255 11.56 1.97 -10.33
CA GLY A 255 12.24 3.11 -9.72
C GLY A 255 12.41 4.33 -10.62
N ASP A 256 13.01 5.36 -10.03
CA ASP A 256 13.12 6.72 -10.51
C ASP A 256 11.79 7.25 -11.06
N ILE A 257 10.80 7.15 -10.19
CA ILE A 257 9.43 7.64 -10.42
C ILE A 257 9.46 9.17 -10.54
N THR A 258 10.29 9.82 -9.74
CA THR A 258 10.46 11.28 -9.68
C THR A 258 11.87 11.70 -10.05
N TRP A 259 12.04 12.98 -10.41
CA TRP A 259 13.36 13.53 -10.70
C TRP A 259 14.17 13.84 -9.43
N GLN A 260 13.55 14.26 -8.33
CA GLN A 260 14.28 14.78 -7.15
C GLN A 260 13.53 14.55 -5.82
N SER A 261 12.75 13.46 -5.71
CA SER A 261 11.99 13.12 -4.50
C SER A 261 11.08 14.27 -4.00
N GLN A 262 10.66 15.15 -4.91
CA GLN A 262 9.81 16.31 -4.58
C GLN A 262 8.35 15.90 -4.52
N LYS A 263 7.59 16.56 -3.64
CA LYS A 263 6.17 16.27 -3.43
C LYS A 263 5.36 16.43 -4.71
N GLU A 264 5.67 17.45 -5.51
CA GLU A 264 5.03 17.74 -6.79
C GLU A 264 5.24 16.60 -7.79
N GLY A 265 6.48 16.09 -7.91
CA GLY A 265 6.78 14.94 -8.76
C GLY A 265 5.99 13.70 -8.35
N PHE A 266 5.89 13.44 -7.04
CA PHE A 266 5.05 12.36 -6.52
C PHE A 266 3.54 12.58 -6.72
N ASN A 267 3.05 13.82 -6.68
CA ASN A 267 1.65 14.11 -7.01
C ASN A 267 1.34 13.75 -8.47
N HIS A 268 2.26 14.05 -9.39
CA HIS A 268 2.14 13.66 -10.80
C HIS A 268 2.23 12.14 -10.98
N ALA A 269 3.13 11.48 -10.25
CA ALA A 269 3.20 10.02 -10.20
C ALA A 269 1.90 9.38 -9.70
N SER A 270 1.32 9.93 -8.63
CA SER A 270 0.02 9.48 -8.11
C SER A 270 -1.08 9.61 -9.14
N LYS A 271 -1.13 10.74 -9.86
CA LYS A 271 -2.09 10.95 -10.96
C LYS A 271 -1.90 9.90 -12.06
N PHE A 272 -0.67 9.71 -12.55
CA PHE A 272 -0.36 8.70 -13.57
C PHE A 272 -0.80 7.29 -13.15
N ILE A 273 -0.44 6.85 -11.94
CA ILE A 273 -0.80 5.51 -11.45
C ILE A 273 -2.33 5.39 -11.30
N LYS A 274 -3.00 6.40 -10.73
CA LYS A 274 -4.46 6.39 -10.55
C LYS A 274 -5.22 6.37 -11.88
N ASP A 275 -4.72 7.07 -12.90
CA ASP A 275 -5.27 7.03 -14.25
C ASP A 275 -5.18 5.61 -14.85
N ILE A 276 -4.02 4.95 -14.75
CA ILE A 276 -3.83 3.58 -15.24
C ILE A 276 -4.67 2.58 -14.44
N ILE A 277 -4.70 2.68 -13.10
CA ILE A 277 -5.54 1.83 -12.25
C ILE A 277 -7.00 1.92 -12.68
N SER A 278 -7.49 3.14 -12.90
CA SER A 278 -8.88 3.38 -13.29
C SER A 278 -9.18 2.80 -14.67
N SER A 279 -8.36 3.11 -15.68
CA SER A 279 -8.57 2.65 -17.06
C SER A 279 -8.49 1.13 -17.18
N GLN A 280 -7.56 0.51 -16.46
CA GLN A 280 -7.29 -0.93 -16.50
C GLN A 280 -8.00 -1.73 -15.39
N SER A 281 -8.81 -1.06 -14.55
CA SER A 281 -9.52 -1.67 -13.41
C SER A 281 -8.62 -2.54 -12.53
N LEU A 282 -7.45 -2.00 -12.21
CA LEU A 282 -6.50 -2.60 -11.29
C LEU A 282 -6.88 -2.25 -9.85
N THR A 283 -6.24 -2.94 -8.92
CA THR A 283 -6.24 -2.64 -7.49
C THR A 283 -4.79 -2.48 -7.03
N PRO A 284 -4.52 -1.97 -5.82
CA PRO A 284 -3.14 -1.86 -5.34
C PRO A 284 -2.39 -3.21 -5.25
N ASP A 285 -3.10 -4.33 -5.16
CA ASP A 285 -2.53 -5.69 -5.22
C ASP A 285 -2.04 -6.08 -6.64
N ASP A 286 -2.32 -5.28 -7.67
CA ASP A 286 -1.86 -5.51 -9.05
C ASP A 286 -0.70 -4.59 -9.45
N LEU A 287 -0.27 -3.75 -8.52
CA LEU A 287 0.81 -2.80 -8.71
C LEU A 287 2.03 -3.31 -7.95
N ILE A 288 3.19 -3.18 -8.57
CA ILE A 288 4.46 -3.38 -7.88
C ILE A 288 5.42 -2.26 -8.25
N ILE A 289 6.02 -1.62 -7.25
CA ILE A 289 6.96 -0.51 -7.43
C ILE A 289 8.22 -0.72 -6.57
N CYS A 290 9.36 -0.20 -6.99
CA CYS A 290 10.50 0.03 -6.10
C CYS A 290 10.96 1.48 -6.24
N PRO A 291 11.63 2.06 -5.23
CA PRO A 291 12.24 3.37 -5.38
C PRO A 291 13.51 3.28 -6.23
N GLY A 292 13.82 4.34 -6.96
CA GLY A 292 15.16 4.60 -7.49
C GLY A 292 15.92 5.64 -6.66
N ASN A 293 17.14 5.98 -7.07
CA ASN A 293 17.99 6.90 -6.29
C ASN A 293 17.48 8.34 -6.35
N HIS A 294 16.64 8.70 -7.32
CA HIS A 294 15.98 10.00 -7.41
C HIS A 294 14.69 10.07 -6.58
N ASP A 295 14.17 8.93 -6.11
CA ASP A 295 12.95 8.86 -5.29
C ASP A 295 13.21 9.02 -3.79
N VAL A 296 14.48 8.98 -3.39
CA VAL A 296 14.93 9.28 -2.03
C VAL A 296 15.76 10.56 -2.03
N GLY A 297 15.62 11.36 -0.98
CA GLY A 297 16.26 12.65 -0.84
C GLY A 297 17.78 12.55 -0.87
N LEU A 298 18.38 13.27 -1.83
CA LEU A 298 19.82 13.48 -1.92
C LEU A 298 20.26 14.47 -0.83
N VAL A 299 21.29 14.13 -0.08
CA VAL A 299 21.87 15.03 0.94
C VAL A 299 23.28 15.45 0.58
N THR A 300 23.67 16.63 1.03
CA THR A 300 25.06 17.06 1.06
C THR A 300 25.84 16.25 2.11
N ARG A 301 27.18 16.29 2.02
CA ARG A 301 28.04 15.69 3.04
C ARG A 301 27.76 16.27 4.43
N GLU A 302 27.60 17.58 4.53
CA GLU A 302 27.32 18.25 5.81
C GLU A 302 25.99 17.76 6.42
N GLU A 303 24.92 17.70 5.63
CA GLU A 303 23.62 17.17 6.06
C GLU A 303 23.71 15.70 6.49
N TYR A 304 24.50 14.88 5.78
CA TYR A 304 24.73 13.47 6.16
C TYR A 304 25.32 13.38 7.58
N TYR A 305 26.41 14.09 7.86
CA TYR A 305 27.07 14.09 9.17
C TYR A 305 26.18 14.72 10.26
N ASN A 306 25.43 15.77 9.93
CA ASN A 306 24.45 16.37 10.84
C ASN A 306 23.34 15.38 11.21
N ASN A 307 22.82 14.61 10.25
CA ASN A 307 21.81 13.57 10.51
C ASN A 307 22.37 12.46 11.40
N LEU A 308 23.66 12.15 11.28
CA LEU A 308 24.36 11.21 12.16
C LEU A 308 24.75 11.80 13.51
N GLN A 309 24.54 13.10 13.74
CA GLN A 309 25.02 13.82 14.93
C GLN A 309 26.54 13.68 15.14
N THR A 310 27.29 13.76 14.04
CA THR A 310 28.76 13.66 14.03
C THR A 310 29.38 14.77 13.19
N THR A 311 30.69 15.00 13.32
CA THR A 311 31.41 16.03 12.55
C THR A 311 32.27 15.36 11.47
N PRO A 312 32.31 15.91 10.24
CA PRO A 312 33.23 15.41 9.21
C PRO A 312 34.69 15.53 9.65
N SER A 313 35.50 14.50 9.38
CA SER A 313 36.94 14.45 9.61
C SER A 313 37.72 14.14 8.31
N GLU A 314 39.04 14.29 8.33
CA GLU A 314 39.88 13.89 7.18
C GLU A 314 39.93 12.35 6.98
N GLN A 315 39.52 11.56 7.98
CA GLN A 315 39.47 10.08 7.91
C GLN A 315 38.15 9.54 7.33
N ASP A 316 37.24 10.41 6.95
CA ASP A 316 35.87 10.09 6.51
C ASP A 316 35.77 9.19 5.27
N TRP A 317 36.85 9.07 4.49
CA TRP A 317 36.90 8.16 3.33
C TRP A 317 36.76 6.68 3.71
N ASN A 318 36.90 6.32 4.99
CA ASN A 318 36.70 4.98 5.52
C ASN A 318 35.35 4.78 6.23
N THR A 319 34.48 5.80 6.27
CA THR A 319 33.17 5.71 6.92
C THR A 319 32.19 4.97 6.01
N LEU A 320 31.61 3.87 6.51
CA LEU A 320 30.56 3.17 5.78
C LEU A 320 29.30 4.05 5.68
N ALA A 321 28.69 4.05 4.49
CA ALA A 321 27.38 4.66 4.32
C ALA A 321 26.35 3.95 5.21
N THR A 322 25.47 4.73 5.82
CA THR A 322 24.36 4.27 6.64
C THR A 322 23.06 4.30 5.85
N GLU A 323 22.00 3.68 6.40
CA GLU A 323 20.67 3.76 5.81
C GLU A 323 20.20 5.22 5.68
N TYR A 324 19.34 5.52 4.71
CA TYR A 324 18.80 6.87 4.56
C TYR A 324 18.10 7.37 5.83
N HIS A 325 18.17 8.68 6.04
CA HIS A 325 17.42 9.32 7.11
C HIS A 325 15.91 9.31 6.78
N GLU A 326 15.05 9.26 7.80
CA GLU A 326 13.59 9.21 7.61
C GLU A 326 13.05 10.38 6.78
N THR A 327 13.66 11.57 6.89
CA THR A 327 13.26 12.74 6.09
C THR A 327 13.56 12.55 4.60
N SER A 328 14.60 11.78 4.26
CA SER A 328 15.00 11.54 2.88
C SER A 328 13.98 10.68 2.13
N LYS A 329 13.31 9.73 2.80
CA LYS A 329 12.27 8.90 2.16
C LYS A 329 10.84 9.39 2.40
N LYS A 330 10.64 10.47 3.17
CA LYS A 330 9.30 10.88 3.64
C LYS A 330 8.30 11.04 2.50
N ASN A 331 8.67 11.74 1.43
CA ASN A 331 7.77 11.99 0.31
C ASN A 331 7.42 10.70 -0.46
N TYR A 332 8.38 9.79 -0.63
CA TYR A 332 8.13 8.46 -1.20
C TYR A 332 7.18 7.64 -0.33
N VAL A 333 7.37 7.66 0.99
CA VAL A 333 6.49 6.97 1.94
C VAL A 333 5.07 7.54 1.88
N ASP A 334 4.92 8.87 1.86
CA ASP A 334 3.61 9.52 1.74
C ASP A 334 2.93 9.16 0.40
N PHE A 335 3.68 9.14 -0.70
CA PHE A 335 3.24 8.67 -2.01
C PHE A 335 2.82 7.19 -2.00
N TYR A 336 3.62 6.31 -1.40
CA TYR A 336 3.31 4.90 -1.27
C TYR A 336 2.00 4.70 -0.50
N LYS A 337 1.80 5.42 0.60
CA LYS A 337 0.56 5.38 1.38
C LYS A 337 -0.65 5.83 0.56
N ASP A 338 -0.50 6.84 -0.29
CA ASP A 338 -1.58 7.31 -1.18
C ASP A 338 -1.99 6.25 -2.22
N ILE A 339 -1.05 5.46 -2.74
CA ILE A 339 -1.32 4.41 -3.73
C ILE A 339 -1.80 3.11 -3.09
N PHE A 340 -1.13 2.64 -2.04
CA PHE A 340 -1.36 1.33 -1.45
C PHE A 340 -2.27 1.35 -0.22
N LEU A 341 -2.64 2.54 0.25
CA LEU A 341 -3.51 2.76 1.42
C LEU A 341 -2.96 2.13 2.72
N ARG A 342 -1.63 1.97 2.77
CA ARG A 342 -0.86 1.44 3.92
C ARG A 342 0.58 1.91 3.90
N ASP A 343 1.25 1.76 5.03
CA ASP A 343 2.68 2.02 5.15
C ASP A 343 3.50 0.94 4.41
N PRO A 344 4.61 1.33 3.75
CA PRO A 344 5.55 0.37 3.19
C PRO A 344 6.28 -0.39 4.31
N GLU A 345 6.99 -1.47 3.95
CA GLU A 345 7.96 -2.07 4.87
C GLU A 345 9.07 -1.07 5.18
N SER A 346 9.80 -1.26 6.29
CA SER A 346 10.87 -0.33 6.70
C SER A 346 11.96 -0.16 5.64
N ASN A 347 12.24 -1.24 4.91
CA ASN A 347 13.16 -1.29 3.78
C ASN A 347 12.52 -0.93 2.43
N LEU A 348 11.22 -0.60 2.38
CA LEU A 348 10.45 -0.30 1.16
C LEU A 348 10.31 -1.47 0.17
N ALA A 349 10.64 -2.70 0.58
CA ALA A 349 10.41 -3.88 -0.24
C ALA A 349 8.93 -4.28 -0.29
N GLN A 350 8.53 -4.93 -1.37
CA GLN A 350 7.17 -5.44 -1.52
C GLN A 350 7.10 -6.68 -2.41
N GLY A 351 5.99 -7.40 -2.34
CA GLY A 351 5.77 -8.64 -3.05
C GLY A 351 4.37 -8.78 -3.63
N ARG A 352 4.28 -9.23 -4.87
CA ARG A 352 3.03 -9.53 -5.58
C ARG A 352 3.01 -10.96 -6.12
N LYS A 353 1.82 -11.54 -6.17
CA LYS A 353 1.58 -12.90 -6.67
C LYS A 353 0.38 -12.86 -7.60
N PHE A 354 0.56 -13.20 -8.85
CA PHE A 354 -0.49 -13.20 -9.84
C PHE A 354 -0.88 -14.63 -10.19
N LEU A 355 -2.18 -14.87 -10.30
CA LEU A 355 -2.73 -16.00 -11.04
C LEU A 355 -3.34 -15.41 -12.32
N LEU A 356 -2.58 -15.50 -13.41
CA LEU A 356 -2.92 -14.93 -14.70
C LEU A 356 -3.76 -15.90 -15.55
N GLY A 357 -4.29 -15.38 -16.66
CA GLY A 357 -4.94 -16.17 -17.70
C GLY A 357 -4.10 -17.39 -18.12
N GLY A 358 -4.76 -18.50 -18.44
CA GLY A 358 -4.08 -19.76 -18.75
C GLY A 358 -3.45 -20.45 -17.52
N HIS A 359 -3.85 -20.06 -16.31
CA HIS A 359 -3.37 -20.60 -15.03
C HIS A 359 -1.86 -20.40 -14.78
N LYS A 360 -1.29 -19.33 -15.34
CA LYS A 360 0.12 -18.99 -15.14
C LYS A 360 0.29 -18.31 -13.77
N ILE A 361 1.27 -18.76 -12.99
CA ILE A 361 1.56 -18.20 -11.66
C ILE A 361 2.83 -17.36 -11.77
N VAL A 362 2.74 -16.09 -11.39
CA VAL A 362 3.87 -15.15 -11.41
C VAL A 362 4.07 -14.57 -10.02
N GLU A 363 5.28 -14.70 -9.48
CA GLU A 363 5.68 -14.14 -8.19
C GLU A 363 6.69 -13.01 -8.43
N PHE A 364 6.38 -11.81 -7.97
CA PHE A 364 7.15 -10.59 -8.18
C PHE A 364 7.63 -10.06 -6.83
N ALA A 365 8.94 -9.89 -6.65
CA ALA A 365 9.55 -9.30 -5.46
C ALA A 365 10.28 -8.02 -5.83
N ALA A 366 9.78 -6.88 -5.38
CA ALA A 366 10.43 -5.58 -5.56
C ALA A 366 11.33 -5.28 -4.36
N MET A 367 12.59 -4.98 -4.66
CA MET A 367 13.63 -4.65 -3.71
C MET A 367 13.98 -3.17 -3.85
N ASN A 368 14.18 -2.52 -2.72
CA ASN A 368 14.79 -1.22 -2.62
C ASN A 368 16.30 -1.35 -2.72
N SER A 369 16.85 -1.00 -3.88
CA SER A 369 18.29 -0.90 -4.09
C SER A 369 18.89 0.43 -3.60
N CYS A 370 18.12 1.27 -2.91
CA CYS A 370 18.51 2.61 -2.49
C CYS A 370 18.53 2.73 -0.96
N ILE A 371 18.75 1.62 -0.23
CA ILE A 371 18.69 1.61 1.25
C ILE A 371 19.67 2.60 1.88
N LEU A 372 20.85 2.76 1.30
CA LEU A 372 21.88 3.65 1.82
C LEU A 372 21.58 5.10 1.44
N GLN A 373 21.90 6.03 2.35
CA GLN A 373 21.72 7.45 2.15
C GLN A 373 22.48 7.91 0.90
N GLN A 374 21.76 8.51 -0.04
CA GLN A 374 22.35 9.09 -1.24
C GLN A 374 23.06 10.38 -0.87
N VAL A 375 24.40 10.38 -0.93
CA VAL A 375 25.25 11.54 -0.61
C VAL A 375 25.84 12.12 -1.90
N LYS A 376 25.57 13.39 -2.15
CA LYS A 376 26.01 14.13 -3.34
C LYS A 376 27.52 14.00 -3.55
N ASN A 377 27.94 13.70 -4.78
CA ASN A 377 29.35 13.54 -5.20
C ASN A 377 30.14 12.39 -4.52
N GLN A 378 29.52 11.58 -3.66
CA GLN A 378 30.21 10.47 -2.96
C GLN A 378 29.54 9.12 -3.22
N PHE A 379 28.25 9.01 -2.93
CA PHE A 379 27.46 7.78 -3.01
C PHE A 379 26.20 7.93 -3.89
N GLN A 380 26.10 9.05 -4.61
CA GLN A 380 24.96 9.36 -5.45
C GLN A 380 24.83 8.35 -6.60
N GLY A 381 23.67 7.72 -6.71
CA GLY A 381 23.37 6.75 -7.78
C GLY A 381 24.00 5.38 -7.57
N ILE A 382 24.48 5.08 -6.37
CA ILE A 382 25.05 3.77 -6.04
C ILE A 382 23.99 2.91 -5.35
N GLY A 383 23.80 1.70 -5.90
CA GLY A 383 22.83 0.73 -5.39
C GLY A 383 23.36 -0.14 -4.25
N PHE A 384 22.47 -0.48 -3.31
CA PHE A 384 22.71 -1.44 -2.23
C PHE A 384 21.38 -2.01 -1.69
N ILE A 385 21.34 -3.32 -1.42
CA ILE A 385 20.12 -4.02 -0.96
C ILE A 385 20.25 -4.53 0.48
N GLY A 386 21.39 -5.09 0.86
CA GLY A 386 21.61 -5.62 2.21
C GLY A 386 20.92 -6.97 2.48
N GLU A 387 21.50 -7.75 3.39
CA GLU A 387 21.07 -9.13 3.69
C GLU A 387 19.69 -9.19 4.38
N SER A 388 19.43 -8.30 5.34
CA SER A 388 18.15 -8.24 6.06
C SER A 388 16.95 -8.05 5.12
N GLN A 389 17.10 -7.22 4.07
CA GLN A 389 16.05 -7.05 3.07
C GLN A 389 15.81 -8.33 2.26
N LEU A 390 16.87 -9.03 1.84
CA LEU A 390 16.76 -10.29 1.10
C LEU A 390 16.03 -11.37 1.92
N GLU A 391 16.33 -11.48 3.20
CA GLU A 391 15.64 -12.39 4.13
C GLU A 391 14.18 -12.02 4.31
N GLN A 392 13.88 -10.73 4.55
CA GLN A 392 12.51 -10.25 4.71
C GLN A 392 11.68 -10.50 3.45
N ALA A 393 12.22 -10.22 2.27
CA ALA A 393 11.53 -10.48 1.00
C ALA A 393 11.29 -11.97 0.76
N ALA A 394 12.28 -12.83 1.03
CA ALA A 394 12.10 -14.28 0.88
C ALA A 394 11.02 -14.83 1.85
N ASN A 395 10.99 -14.35 3.09
CA ASN A 395 9.96 -14.71 4.07
C ASN A 395 8.58 -14.15 3.66
N GLY A 396 8.51 -12.89 3.26
CA GLY A 396 7.27 -12.23 2.82
C GLY A 396 6.66 -12.89 1.59
N MET A 397 7.49 -13.30 0.64
CA MET A 397 7.06 -14.08 -0.53
C MET A 397 6.73 -15.55 -0.19
N GLY A 398 7.03 -16.03 1.02
CA GLY A 398 6.84 -17.42 1.42
C GLY A 398 7.79 -18.39 0.70
N TRP A 399 8.93 -17.89 0.22
CA TRP A 399 10.01 -18.70 -0.32
C TRP A 399 10.86 -19.33 0.79
N ILE A 400 10.74 -18.82 2.02
CA ILE A 400 11.28 -19.41 3.24
C ILE A 400 10.13 -19.53 4.25
N LYS A 401 10.09 -20.63 5.00
CA LYS A 401 9.17 -20.81 6.14
C LYS A 401 9.88 -21.51 7.28
N GLY A 402 9.90 -20.90 8.47
CA GLY A 402 10.58 -21.47 9.64
C GLY A 402 12.08 -21.69 9.43
N GLY A 403 12.73 -20.80 8.67
CA GLY A 403 14.15 -20.91 8.32
C GLY A 403 14.48 -21.94 7.23
N GLN A 404 13.47 -22.63 6.68
CA GLN A 404 13.67 -23.61 5.61
C GLN A 404 13.27 -23.05 4.25
N LEU A 405 14.10 -23.30 3.24
CA LEU A 405 13.82 -22.96 1.85
C LEU A 405 12.62 -23.77 1.33
N ILE A 406 11.66 -23.08 0.73
CA ILE A 406 10.53 -23.69 0.05
C ILE A 406 10.89 -23.86 -1.44
N PRO A 407 10.94 -25.11 -1.95
CA PRO A 407 11.24 -25.36 -3.35
C PRO A 407 10.25 -24.66 -4.27
N LYS A 408 10.76 -24.06 -5.35
CA LYS A 408 9.94 -23.47 -6.39
C LYS A 408 9.15 -24.56 -7.10
N LYS A 409 7.84 -24.36 -7.25
CA LYS A 409 6.96 -25.30 -7.97
C LYS A 409 7.12 -25.13 -9.48
N ASN A 410 6.90 -26.21 -10.23
CA ASN A 410 6.86 -26.17 -11.69
C ASN A 410 5.78 -25.20 -12.19
N GLY A 411 6.09 -24.45 -13.24
CA GLY A 411 5.17 -23.49 -13.86
C GLY A 411 4.99 -22.16 -13.11
N VAL A 412 5.71 -21.96 -12.01
CA VAL A 412 5.79 -20.65 -11.34
C VAL A 412 6.93 -19.84 -11.99
N THR A 413 6.66 -18.60 -12.38
CA THR A 413 7.70 -17.64 -12.78
C THR A 413 8.02 -16.72 -11.61
N ARG A 414 9.30 -16.61 -11.25
CA ARG A 414 9.78 -15.70 -10.19
C ARG A 414 10.54 -14.54 -10.81
N ILE A 415 10.12 -13.33 -10.47
CA ILE A 415 10.69 -12.08 -10.96
C ILE A 415 11.14 -11.24 -9.76
N VAL A 416 12.35 -10.74 -9.81
CA VAL A 416 12.87 -9.74 -8.88
C VAL A 416 12.98 -8.42 -9.60
N MET A 417 12.54 -7.34 -8.97
CA MET A 417 12.63 -6.00 -9.53
C MET A 417 13.41 -5.10 -8.58
N LEU A 418 14.31 -4.29 -9.10
CA LEU A 418 15.08 -3.29 -8.38
C LEU A 418 15.40 -2.14 -9.33
N HIS A 419 15.94 -1.04 -8.84
CA HIS A 419 16.27 0.07 -9.71
C HIS A 419 17.68 -0.05 -10.30
N HIS A 420 18.69 -0.27 -9.46
CA HIS A 420 20.08 -0.33 -9.89
C HIS A 420 20.43 -1.65 -10.58
N HIS A 421 21.38 -1.60 -11.50
CA HIS A 421 21.79 -2.74 -12.30
C HIS A 421 22.81 -3.63 -11.54
N LEU A 422 22.88 -4.90 -11.94
CA LEU A 422 23.77 -5.92 -11.31
C LEU A 422 25.00 -6.27 -12.15
N THR A 423 24.99 -5.84 -13.41
CA THR A 423 26.03 -6.09 -14.40
C THR A 423 26.21 -4.83 -15.24
N PRO A 424 27.42 -4.56 -15.77
CA PRO A 424 27.64 -3.41 -16.64
C PRO A 424 26.61 -3.34 -17.78
N VAL A 425 25.97 -2.17 -17.93
CA VAL A 425 24.95 -1.90 -18.96
C VAL A 425 25.51 -1.04 -20.09
N ASN A 426 26.37 -0.08 -19.73
CA ASN A 426 27.02 0.80 -20.67
C ASN A 426 28.14 0.07 -21.41
N GLU A 427 28.26 0.38 -22.69
CA GLU A 427 29.34 -0.15 -23.54
C GLU A 427 30.65 0.58 -23.29
N VAL A 428 30.55 1.90 -23.11
CA VAL A 428 31.66 2.81 -22.80
C VAL A 428 31.15 3.82 -21.78
N GLU A 429 31.99 4.14 -20.79
CA GLU A 429 31.78 5.24 -19.86
C GLU A 429 32.99 6.18 -19.94
N ASP A 430 32.74 7.49 -19.96
CA ASP A 430 33.82 8.45 -19.94
C ASP A 430 34.52 8.41 -18.59
N ALA A 431 35.83 8.18 -18.62
CA ALA A 431 36.66 8.04 -17.43
C ALA A 431 36.93 9.40 -16.75
N LEU A 432 35.90 10.02 -16.16
CA LEU A 432 36.01 11.29 -15.45
C LEU A 432 36.55 11.08 -14.03
N LEU A 433 37.45 11.98 -13.59
CA LEU A 433 38.08 11.93 -12.26
C LEU A 433 37.08 11.94 -11.11
N ASP A 434 35.97 12.66 -11.30
CA ASP A 434 34.93 12.84 -10.28
C ASP A 434 33.66 12.02 -10.55
N ALA A 435 33.65 11.20 -11.62
CA ALA A 435 32.53 10.30 -11.88
C ALA A 435 32.61 9.06 -10.97
N ARG A 436 31.44 8.60 -10.54
CA ARG A 436 31.27 7.33 -9.85
C ARG A 436 30.55 6.39 -10.81
N TYR A 437 31.27 5.37 -11.27
CA TYR A 437 30.69 4.28 -12.04
C TYR A 437 29.92 3.39 -11.08
N SER A 438 28.66 3.14 -11.38
CA SER A 438 27.77 2.41 -10.50
C SER A 438 27.63 0.98 -10.99
N VAL A 439 27.73 0.02 -10.07
CA VAL A 439 27.08 -1.28 -10.10
C VAL A 439 26.58 -1.46 -8.68
N THR A 440 25.46 -2.15 -8.48
CA THR A 440 24.96 -2.43 -7.11
C THR A 440 26.07 -3.06 -6.27
N LEU A 441 26.43 -2.44 -5.14
CA LEU A 441 27.61 -2.81 -4.34
C LEU A 441 27.61 -4.29 -3.93
N ASP A 442 26.44 -4.81 -3.56
CA ASP A 442 26.26 -6.20 -3.15
C ASP A 442 25.58 -7.06 -4.22
N ALA A 443 25.80 -6.73 -5.51
CA ALA A 443 25.24 -7.47 -6.64
C ALA A 443 25.52 -8.98 -6.56
N GLU A 444 26.72 -9.38 -6.13
CA GLU A 444 27.07 -10.80 -5.96
C GLU A 444 26.22 -11.50 -4.89
N ARG A 445 25.94 -10.82 -3.77
CA ARG A 445 25.07 -11.37 -2.73
C ARG A 445 23.67 -11.61 -3.28
N LEU A 446 23.12 -10.63 -4.01
CA LEU A 446 21.82 -10.78 -4.66
C LEU A 446 21.84 -11.91 -5.71
N MET A 447 22.88 -12.02 -6.54
CA MET A 447 23.00 -13.10 -7.54
C MET A 447 23.00 -14.49 -6.90
N ARG A 448 23.68 -14.66 -5.76
CA ARG A 448 23.63 -15.92 -4.98
C ARG A 448 22.25 -16.18 -4.38
N TRP A 449 21.56 -15.13 -3.93
CA TRP A 449 20.19 -15.22 -3.45
C TRP A 449 19.21 -15.60 -4.59
N ILE A 450 19.38 -15.05 -5.79
CA ILE A 450 18.64 -15.41 -7.01
C ILE A 450 18.80 -16.90 -7.34
N VAL A 451 20.03 -17.43 -7.28
CA VAL A 451 20.31 -18.87 -7.51
C VAL A 451 19.63 -19.73 -6.45
N THR A 452 19.73 -19.35 -5.17
CA THR A 452 19.09 -20.04 -4.04
C THR A 452 17.57 -20.12 -4.21
N HIS A 453 16.93 -19.02 -4.60
CA HIS A 453 15.49 -18.91 -4.72
C HIS A 453 14.94 -19.17 -6.13
N LYS A 454 15.78 -19.59 -7.08
CA LYS A 454 15.38 -19.95 -8.45
C LYS A 454 14.57 -18.84 -9.14
N VAL A 455 15.03 -17.59 -8.98
CA VAL A 455 14.46 -16.42 -9.66
C VAL A 455 14.81 -16.49 -11.15
N ASP A 456 13.83 -16.31 -12.03
CA ASP A 456 14.02 -16.44 -13.49
C ASP A 456 14.45 -15.12 -14.13
N TYR A 457 13.87 -14.02 -13.67
CA TYR A 457 14.06 -12.69 -14.25
C TYR A 457 14.40 -11.65 -13.19
N VAL A 458 15.33 -10.77 -13.52
CA VAL A 458 15.66 -9.57 -12.77
C VAL A 458 15.37 -8.36 -13.64
N LEU A 459 14.46 -7.49 -13.22
CA LEU A 459 14.06 -6.29 -13.95
C LEU A 459 14.67 -5.06 -13.29
N HIS A 460 15.28 -4.16 -14.07
CA HIS A 460 15.84 -2.92 -13.54
C HIS A 460 15.82 -1.72 -14.51
N GLY A 461 16.20 -0.54 -13.97
CA GLY A 461 16.27 0.74 -14.67
C GLY A 461 17.66 1.37 -14.58
N HIS A 462 17.69 2.65 -14.17
CA HIS A 462 18.84 3.48 -13.76
C HIS A 462 19.71 4.01 -14.91
N MET A 463 20.08 3.17 -15.87
CA MET A 463 21.01 3.56 -16.94
C MET A 463 20.30 4.11 -18.18
N HIS A 464 18.97 4.23 -18.15
CA HIS A 464 18.11 4.69 -19.25
C HIS A 464 18.32 3.94 -20.59
N ARG A 465 18.96 2.77 -20.57
CA ARG A 465 19.25 1.95 -21.75
C ARG A 465 18.56 0.59 -21.66
N CYS A 466 18.00 0.12 -22.77
CA CYS A 466 17.52 -1.26 -22.89
C CYS A 466 18.70 -2.24 -22.97
N ASN A 467 18.63 -3.36 -22.23
CA ASN A 467 19.68 -4.38 -22.19
C ASN A 467 19.07 -5.71 -21.71
N SER A 468 19.64 -6.84 -22.16
CA SER A 468 19.38 -8.15 -21.58
C SER A 468 20.64 -9.00 -21.51
N ILE A 469 20.87 -9.59 -20.34
CA ILE A 469 22.00 -10.50 -20.08
C ILE A 469 21.46 -11.80 -19.49
N THR A 470 21.87 -12.93 -20.07
CA THR A 470 21.57 -14.26 -19.50
C THR A 470 22.78 -14.75 -18.72
N ILE A 471 22.55 -15.18 -17.48
CA ILE A 471 23.58 -15.65 -16.55
C ILE A 471 23.25 -17.08 -16.12
N THR A 472 24.22 -17.98 -16.19
CA THR A 472 24.16 -19.33 -15.59
C THR A 472 25.23 -19.45 -14.53
N ARG A 473 24.86 -19.76 -13.29
CA ARG A 473 25.78 -19.79 -12.14
C ARG A 473 25.42 -20.86 -11.13
N THR A 474 26.44 -21.36 -10.44
CA THR A 474 26.29 -22.14 -9.21
C THR A 474 26.34 -21.23 -7.98
N LEU A 475 25.76 -21.69 -6.87
CA LEU A 475 25.75 -20.95 -5.61
C LEU A 475 27.15 -20.70 -5.03
N ASP A 476 28.04 -21.69 -5.20
CA ASP A 476 29.47 -21.66 -4.91
C ASP A 476 30.23 -22.09 -6.18
N PRO A 477 30.95 -21.16 -6.84
CA PRO A 477 31.61 -21.43 -8.12
C PRO A 477 32.76 -22.43 -8.01
N LEU A 478 33.27 -22.68 -6.81
CA LEU A 478 34.40 -23.59 -6.57
C LEU A 478 33.97 -25.00 -6.19
N LYS A 479 32.66 -25.26 -6.04
CA LYS A 479 32.11 -26.57 -5.68
C LYS A 479 31.40 -27.21 -6.88
N LYS A 480 31.34 -28.54 -6.89
CA LYS A 480 30.56 -29.29 -7.90
C LYS A 480 29.07 -29.00 -7.76
N ILE A 481 28.35 -29.08 -8.88
CA ILE A 481 26.89 -28.99 -8.91
C ILE A 481 26.29 -30.12 -8.06
N SER A 482 25.38 -29.77 -7.15
CA SER A 482 24.67 -30.69 -6.26
C SER A 482 23.39 -30.03 -5.73
N GLU A 483 22.57 -30.76 -4.97
CA GLU A 483 21.38 -30.16 -4.31
C GLU A 483 21.77 -29.02 -3.35
N GLN A 484 22.92 -29.14 -2.67
CA GLN A 484 23.45 -28.13 -1.74
C GLN A 484 24.26 -27.03 -2.45
N ASN A 485 24.57 -27.20 -3.74
CA ASN A 485 25.22 -26.22 -4.58
C ASN A 485 24.57 -26.21 -5.98
N PRO A 486 23.32 -25.73 -6.09
CA PRO A 486 22.57 -25.83 -7.31
C PRO A 486 23.10 -24.85 -8.37
N GLU A 487 23.02 -25.25 -9.63
CA GLU A 487 23.14 -24.34 -10.76
C GLU A 487 21.77 -23.73 -11.08
N HIS A 488 21.76 -22.47 -11.53
CA HIS A 488 20.55 -21.79 -12.00
C HIS A 488 20.88 -20.81 -13.12
N THR A 489 19.99 -20.75 -14.11
CA THR A 489 20.04 -19.81 -15.23
C THR A 489 18.93 -18.77 -15.06
N PHE A 490 19.26 -17.49 -15.19
CA PHE A 490 18.32 -16.38 -15.07
C PHE A 490 18.71 -15.24 -16.03
N LYS A 491 17.76 -14.35 -16.33
CA LYS A 491 18.00 -13.17 -17.17
C LYS A 491 17.90 -11.88 -16.35
N ILE A 492 18.80 -10.95 -16.62
CA ILE A 492 18.76 -9.58 -16.14
C ILE A 492 18.34 -8.70 -17.32
N ILE A 493 17.29 -7.90 -17.14
CA ILE A 493 16.65 -7.15 -18.21
C ILE A 493 16.49 -5.70 -17.74
N SER A 494 16.86 -4.75 -18.59
CA SER A 494 16.65 -3.32 -18.35
C SER A 494 15.68 -2.72 -19.36
N LEU A 495 14.77 -1.85 -18.88
CA LEU A 495 13.74 -1.23 -19.72
C LEU A 495 14.22 -0.01 -20.52
N GLY A 496 15.30 0.62 -20.07
CA GLY A 496 15.57 2.01 -20.43
C GLY A 496 14.65 2.97 -19.67
N SER A 497 14.43 4.18 -20.20
CA SER A 497 13.54 5.16 -19.57
C SER A 497 12.15 5.14 -20.18
N SER A 498 11.12 5.41 -19.37
CA SER A 498 9.74 5.61 -19.81
C SER A 498 9.31 7.08 -19.90
N GLY A 499 10.12 8.03 -19.40
CA GLY A 499 9.65 9.40 -19.25
C GLY A 499 10.67 10.53 -19.34
N VAL A 500 11.98 10.28 -19.41
CA VAL A 500 12.97 11.38 -19.37
C VAL A 500 13.05 12.16 -20.68
N CYS A 501 13.44 13.43 -20.56
CA CYS A 501 13.69 14.29 -21.71
C CYS A 501 14.91 13.85 -22.52
N ASN A 502 14.97 14.25 -23.79
CA ASN A 502 15.95 13.76 -24.74
C ASN A 502 17.41 14.01 -24.33
N SER A 503 17.70 15.01 -23.49
CA SER A 503 19.07 15.27 -23.02
C SER A 503 19.55 14.29 -21.96
N GLU A 504 18.63 13.56 -21.33
CA GLU A 504 18.94 12.54 -20.31
C GLU A 504 18.88 11.11 -20.90
N LEU A 505 18.55 10.97 -22.19
CA LEU A 505 18.55 9.69 -22.88
C LEU A 505 19.95 9.36 -23.41
N PRO A 506 20.34 8.07 -23.47
CA PRO A 506 21.59 7.66 -24.09
C PRO A 506 21.64 8.06 -25.57
N ASN A 507 22.78 8.58 -26.03
CA ASN A 507 22.97 8.97 -27.43
C ASN A 507 22.76 7.80 -28.42
N THR A 508 23.03 6.56 -27.98
CA THR A 508 22.90 5.34 -28.79
C THR A 508 21.48 4.81 -28.87
N ASP A 509 20.59 5.22 -27.95
CA ASP A 509 19.18 4.82 -27.91
C ASP A 509 18.33 5.96 -27.33
N ASN A 510 18.01 6.93 -28.20
CA ASN A 510 17.31 8.16 -27.83
C ASN A 510 15.78 8.00 -27.90
N ALA A 511 15.23 7.04 -27.14
CA ALA A 511 13.80 6.83 -27.04
C ALA A 511 13.35 6.50 -25.62
N ASN A 512 12.09 6.83 -25.31
CA ASN A 512 11.41 6.34 -24.13
C ASN A 512 10.65 5.05 -24.47
N TYR A 513 10.55 4.13 -23.53
CA TYR A 513 10.00 2.79 -23.70
C TYR A 513 8.98 2.43 -22.62
N VAL A 514 8.08 1.51 -22.97
CA VAL A 514 7.27 0.72 -22.07
C VAL A 514 7.38 -0.74 -22.50
N CYS A 515 7.39 -1.67 -21.56
CA CYS A 515 7.45 -3.10 -21.87
C CYS A 515 6.14 -3.78 -21.50
N ILE A 516 5.61 -4.58 -22.43
CA ILE A 516 4.52 -5.52 -22.16
C ILE A 516 5.14 -6.90 -21.97
N ILE A 517 5.06 -7.41 -20.74
CA ILE A 517 5.52 -8.75 -20.37
C ILE A 517 4.35 -9.71 -20.58
N ASP A 518 4.39 -10.48 -21.66
CA ASP A 518 3.35 -11.41 -22.06
C ASP A 518 3.67 -12.84 -21.58
N PHE A 519 2.80 -13.39 -20.73
CA PHE A 519 2.93 -14.73 -20.14
C PHE A 519 2.09 -15.80 -20.87
N SER A 520 1.59 -15.52 -22.08
CA SER A 520 0.81 -16.48 -22.89
C SER A 520 1.55 -17.77 -23.21
N TYR A 521 2.88 -17.72 -23.27
CA TYR A 521 3.76 -18.78 -23.74
C TYR A 521 4.42 -19.54 -22.57
N ASP A 522 5.26 -20.53 -22.88
CA ASP A 522 6.01 -21.27 -21.86
C ASP A 522 7.05 -20.40 -21.16
N ALA A 523 7.76 -19.57 -21.91
CA ALA A 523 8.57 -18.48 -21.40
C ALA A 523 7.91 -17.14 -21.72
N PRO A 524 7.90 -16.15 -20.81
CA PRO A 524 7.33 -14.84 -21.10
C PRO A 524 8.05 -14.15 -22.25
N ILE A 525 7.33 -13.32 -23.01
CA ILE A 525 7.91 -12.46 -24.04
C ILE A 525 7.87 -11.02 -23.53
N PHE A 526 9.01 -10.35 -23.55
CA PHE A 526 9.17 -8.94 -23.18
C PHE A 526 9.11 -8.09 -24.46
N ASN A 527 8.02 -7.37 -24.64
CA ASN A 527 7.72 -6.56 -25.83
C ASN A 527 8.00 -5.09 -25.53
N PHE A 528 9.09 -4.54 -26.06
CA PHE A 528 9.50 -3.15 -25.81
C PHE A 528 8.90 -2.24 -26.87
N HIS A 529 8.02 -1.33 -26.47
CA HIS A 529 7.37 -0.37 -27.35
C HIS A 529 7.90 1.04 -27.08
N LYS A 530 8.27 1.75 -28.15
CA LYS A 530 8.63 3.17 -28.06
C LYS A 530 7.41 4.02 -27.71
N LEU A 531 7.64 4.98 -26.82
CA LEU A 531 6.67 5.99 -26.41
C LEU A 531 7.01 7.35 -27.03
N ASN A 532 5.98 8.05 -27.48
CA ASN A 532 6.09 9.38 -28.07
C ASN A 532 4.91 10.24 -27.62
N LYS A 533 5.14 11.50 -27.24
CA LYS A 533 4.07 12.42 -26.83
C LYS A 533 3.23 12.93 -28.00
N GLN A 534 3.78 13.04 -29.20
CA GLN A 534 3.13 13.56 -30.42
C GLN A 534 2.39 12.50 -31.23
N SER A 535 2.93 11.29 -31.35
CA SER A 535 2.33 10.20 -32.13
C SER A 535 1.77 9.08 -31.27
N ALA A 536 0.79 8.35 -31.79
CA ALA A 536 0.29 7.13 -31.15
C ALA A 536 1.44 6.14 -30.89
N PRO A 537 1.34 5.29 -29.85
CA PRO A 537 2.31 4.23 -29.60
C PRO A 537 2.47 3.29 -30.80
N GLU A 538 3.68 2.78 -31.02
CA GLU A 538 3.93 1.79 -32.07
C GLU A 538 3.19 0.48 -31.76
N ARG A 539 2.41 -0.01 -32.73
CA ARG A 539 1.64 -1.27 -32.57
C ARG A 539 2.54 -2.49 -32.44
N THR A 540 3.61 -2.52 -33.21
CA THR A 540 4.61 -3.58 -33.17
C THR A 540 5.67 -3.21 -32.15
N PRO A 541 6.14 -4.14 -31.31
CA PRO A 541 7.27 -3.89 -30.44
C PRO A 541 8.50 -3.53 -31.28
N SER A 542 9.27 -2.54 -30.81
CA SER A 542 10.56 -2.18 -31.39
C SER A 542 11.61 -3.26 -31.10
N TYR A 543 11.49 -3.96 -29.97
CA TYR A 543 12.31 -5.12 -29.60
C TYR A 543 11.46 -6.18 -28.91
N GLU A 544 11.69 -7.44 -29.25
CA GLU A 544 11.10 -8.59 -28.56
C GLU A 544 12.21 -9.43 -27.95
N LEU A 545 12.09 -9.74 -26.65
CA LEU A 545 12.99 -10.61 -25.95
C LEU A 545 12.20 -11.81 -25.41
N VAL A 546 12.53 -12.99 -25.89
CA VAL A 546 12.01 -14.25 -25.32
C VAL A 546 12.70 -14.48 -23.98
N GLY A 547 11.91 -14.84 -22.97
CA GLY A 547 12.35 -15.15 -21.60
C GLY A 547 13.29 -16.33 -21.47
#